data_AF-A0AA35S7B6-F1
#
_entry.id   AF-A0AA35S7B6-F1
#
_cell.length_a   1.000
_cell.length_b   1.000
_cell.length_c   1.000
_cell.angle_alpha   90.00
_cell.angle_beta   90.00
_cell.angle_gamma   90.00
#
_symmetry.space_group_name_H-M   'P 1'
#
loop_
_entity.id
_entity.type
_entity.pdbx_description
1 polymer ?
#
loop_
_entity_poly.entity_id
_entity_poly.type
_entity_poly.pdbx_seq_one_letter_code
_entity_poly.pdbx_strand_id
1 'polypeptide(L)'
;MCSSTLPSSLDASLQIWNDLQGSNWPVLCHGVAILLASLSVSRGVSTIELVNKVIVPILLSIVVLCFYWAIFLPYAANGIIHLFSPSWESLKDSKLWIDAASQNAWDTSAGIGLFLTYATFMKRTQGAVRLGMLTPFFNNIVSLLCGITVFATVFSVQYQENVPLAEVVETLKTNGEANTGLTFIWMPVLFDNIGSGGRFLAIAFFFCLSLAGLSSLISLLELSIHTITDFGVRRIPATIVIGVSSFLLGTASALDLSVLVNQDAVWGYALILCGCFLIFLVFRYNIIKFRRRLYLQFGVGDWPLPWVWVVVMFIAPLEGVVLIVWWIVDTIRTDPSWWQLSTESLAMTLSQWAGVLLVTIGLNWWLLPHTISPPSNPLLRRLLGTLVIYHDNRGTPPPEADPPSSTLTKEPPVDLQTVRKEKEPSPITIEDV
;
A
#
# COMPACT_ATOMS: atom_id res chain seq x y z
N MET A 1 6.71 -19.24 -24.17
CA MET A 1 6.40 -20.35 -23.24
C MET A 1 4.89 -20.46 -22.99
N CYS A 2 4.08 -20.49 -24.06
CA CYS A 2 2.68 -20.90 -23.95
C CYS A 2 2.65 -22.41 -24.22
N SER A 3 2.94 -23.24 -23.23
CA SER A 3 2.63 -24.67 -23.34
C SER A 3 1.13 -24.80 -23.60
N SER A 4 0.74 -25.74 -24.45
CA SER A 4 -0.68 -25.99 -24.74
C SER A 4 -1.47 -26.47 -23.52
N THR A 5 -0.77 -26.89 -22.46
CA THR A 5 -1.31 -27.52 -21.26
C THR A 5 -0.75 -26.85 -19.99
N LEU A 6 -1.58 -26.79 -18.94
CA LEU A 6 -1.18 -26.35 -17.61
C LEU A 6 -0.33 -27.45 -16.94
N PRO A 7 0.48 -27.13 -15.91
CA PRO A 7 1.25 -28.15 -15.20
C PRO A 7 0.32 -29.03 -14.36
N SER A 8 0.40 -30.34 -14.56
CA SER A 8 -0.43 -31.33 -13.86
C SER A 8 0.17 -31.82 -12.53
N SER A 9 1.34 -31.31 -12.13
CA SER A 9 2.01 -31.67 -10.88
C SER A 9 2.81 -30.49 -10.33
N LEU A 10 3.09 -30.51 -9.02
CA LEU A 10 3.86 -29.49 -8.34
C LEU A 10 5.28 -29.35 -8.93
N ASP A 11 5.97 -30.48 -9.15
CA ASP A 11 7.32 -30.49 -9.72
C ASP A 11 7.38 -29.85 -11.11
N ALA A 12 6.37 -30.12 -11.95
CA ALA A 12 6.28 -29.51 -13.27
C ALA A 12 6.07 -27.99 -13.18
N SER A 13 5.24 -27.54 -12.23
CA SER A 13 5.01 -26.10 -12.02
C SER A 13 6.24 -25.41 -11.43
N LEU A 14 6.94 -26.05 -10.49
CA LEU A 14 8.21 -25.59 -9.93
C LEU A 14 9.28 -25.42 -11.01
N GLN A 15 9.38 -26.38 -11.94
CA GLN A 15 10.33 -26.31 -13.03
C GLN A 15 10.02 -25.12 -13.97
N ILE A 16 8.75 -24.92 -14.34
CA ILE A 16 8.34 -23.76 -15.15
C ILE A 16 8.70 -22.45 -14.45
N TRP A 17 8.49 -22.36 -13.13
CA TRP A 17 8.84 -21.18 -12.35
C TRP A 17 10.35 -20.93 -12.33
N ASN A 18 11.14 -21.96 -12.08
CA ASN A 18 12.60 -21.86 -12.05
C ASN A 18 13.18 -21.49 -13.43
N ASP A 19 12.61 -22.04 -14.51
CA ASP A 19 12.99 -21.69 -15.88
C ASP A 19 12.65 -20.21 -16.19
N LEU A 20 11.53 -19.70 -15.69
CA LEU A 20 11.18 -18.29 -15.80
C LEU A 20 12.18 -17.41 -15.04
N GLN A 21 12.46 -17.73 -13.77
CA GLN A 21 13.36 -16.97 -12.90
C GLN A 21 14.81 -16.98 -13.40
N GLY A 22 15.29 -18.12 -13.90
CA GLY A 22 16.64 -18.24 -14.47
C GLY A 22 16.81 -17.61 -15.86
N SER A 23 15.75 -17.03 -16.43
CA SER A 23 15.77 -16.42 -17.77
C SER A 23 15.86 -14.90 -17.72
N ASN A 24 15.96 -14.26 -18.89
CA ASN A 24 15.91 -12.79 -19.00
C ASN A 24 14.47 -12.23 -18.98
N TRP A 25 13.45 -13.08 -18.86
CA TRP A 25 12.04 -12.65 -18.87
C TRP A 25 11.68 -11.73 -17.70
N PRO A 26 12.09 -11.99 -16.44
CA PRO A 26 11.77 -11.10 -15.33
C PRO A 26 12.24 -9.66 -15.58
N VAL A 27 13.48 -9.48 -16.08
CA VAL A 27 14.04 -8.16 -16.41
C VAL A 27 13.28 -7.50 -17.56
N LEU A 28 12.91 -8.25 -18.60
CA LEU A 28 12.11 -7.72 -19.71
C LEU A 28 10.72 -7.27 -19.23
N CYS A 29 10.03 -8.11 -18.47
CA CYS A 29 8.71 -7.82 -17.91
C CYS A 29 8.76 -6.62 -16.95
N HIS A 30 9.79 -6.51 -16.11
CA HIS A 30 10.05 -5.35 -15.26
C HIS A 30 10.19 -4.07 -16.07
N GLY A 31 11.01 -4.09 -17.13
CA GLY A 31 11.18 -2.95 -18.04
C GLY A 31 9.89 -2.53 -18.74
N VAL A 32 9.10 -3.50 -19.21
CA VAL A 32 7.78 -3.24 -19.82
C VAL A 32 6.81 -2.64 -18.80
N ALA A 33 6.75 -3.17 -17.58
CA ALA A 33 5.88 -2.66 -16.52
C ALA A 33 6.21 -1.21 -16.16
N ILE A 34 7.50 -0.88 -15.97
CA ILE A 34 7.97 0.48 -15.70
C ILE A 34 7.66 1.41 -16.86
N LEU A 35 7.86 0.97 -18.10
CA LEU A 35 7.55 1.78 -19.28
C LEU A 35 6.05 2.12 -19.32
N LEU A 36 5.19 1.11 -19.17
CA LEU A 36 3.73 1.29 -19.17
C LEU A 36 3.27 2.19 -18.03
N ALA A 37 3.83 2.00 -16.82
CA ALA A 37 3.49 2.82 -15.67
C ALA A 37 3.97 4.28 -15.85
N SER A 38 5.20 4.49 -16.35
CA SER A 38 5.74 5.81 -16.64
C SER A 38 4.93 6.56 -17.71
N LEU A 39 4.50 5.86 -18.77
CA LEU A 39 3.62 6.42 -19.80
C LEU A 39 2.25 6.79 -19.22
N SER A 40 1.69 5.96 -18.35
CA SER A 40 0.40 6.20 -17.69
C SER A 40 0.44 7.44 -16.79
N VAL A 41 1.58 7.67 -16.14
CA VAL A 41 1.78 8.81 -15.23
C VAL A 41 2.21 10.08 -15.98
N SER A 42 2.76 9.98 -17.19
CA SER A 42 3.31 11.13 -17.93
C SER A 42 2.34 12.32 -18.11
N ARG A 43 1.03 12.06 -18.18
CA ARG A 43 -0.02 13.08 -18.33
C ARG A 43 -0.79 13.44 -17.05
N GLY A 44 -0.39 12.93 -15.89
CA GLY A 44 -1.06 13.24 -14.61
C GLY A 44 -2.17 12.28 -14.22
N VAL A 45 -2.82 12.61 -13.10
CA VAL A 45 -3.83 11.77 -12.43
C VAL A 45 -5.06 11.46 -13.29
N SER A 46 -5.38 12.31 -14.27
CA SER A 46 -6.50 12.07 -15.18
C SER A 46 -6.35 10.78 -16.00
N THR A 47 -5.12 10.37 -16.30
CA THR A 47 -4.84 9.12 -17.02
C THR A 47 -4.89 7.92 -16.08
N ILE A 48 -4.43 8.10 -14.83
CA ILE A 48 -4.51 7.08 -13.76
C ILE A 48 -5.98 6.74 -13.47
N GLU A 49 -6.84 7.75 -13.35
CA GLU A 49 -8.26 7.57 -13.06
C GLU A 49 -8.97 6.78 -14.18
N LEU A 50 -8.67 7.07 -15.45
CA LEU A 50 -9.25 6.36 -16.59
C LEU A 50 -8.88 4.87 -16.57
N VAL A 51 -7.61 4.56 -16.32
CA VAL A 51 -7.09 3.19 -16.27
C VAL A 51 -7.72 2.43 -15.10
N ASN A 52 -7.75 3.03 -13.91
CA ASN A 52 -8.27 2.38 -12.70
C ASN A 52 -9.79 2.17 -12.72
N LYS A 53 -10.55 3.02 -13.42
CA LYS A 53 -12.00 2.82 -13.63
C LYS A 53 -12.35 1.51 -14.34
N VAL A 54 -11.41 0.97 -15.12
CA VAL A 54 -11.60 -0.30 -15.83
C VAL A 54 -10.93 -1.45 -15.10
N ILE A 55 -9.67 -1.28 -14.68
CA ILE A 55 -8.88 -2.35 -14.06
C ILE A 55 -9.50 -2.80 -12.72
N VAL A 56 -9.87 -1.87 -11.84
CA VAL A 56 -10.29 -2.20 -10.48
C VAL A 56 -11.60 -3.01 -10.44
N PRO A 57 -12.67 -2.65 -11.19
CA PRO A 57 -13.88 -3.47 -11.22
C PRO A 57 -13.67 -4.86 -11.81
N ILE A 58 -12.82 -4.98 -12.83
CA ILE A 58 -12.47 -6.29 -13.43
C ILE A 58 -11.73 -7.14 -12.39
N LEU A 59 -10.75 -6.56 -11.68
CA LEU A 59 -10.01 -7.23 -10.61
C LEU A 59 -10.95 -7.74 -9.53
N LEU A 60 -11.83 -6.88 -9.01
CA LEU A 60 -12.79 -7.28 -7.99
C LEU A 60 -13.72 -8.39 -8.47
N SER A 61 -14.19 -8.32 -9.73
CA SER A 61 -15.07 -9.35 -10.30
C SER A 61 -14.37 -10.70 -10.37
N ILE A 62 -13.11 -10.75 -10.81
CA ILE A 62 -12.33 -11.99 -10.89
C ILE A 62 -12.09 -12.55 -9.48
N VAL A 63 -11.69 -11.73 -8.51
CA VAL A 63 -11.48 -12.16 -7.12
C VAL A 63 -12.75 -12.77 -6.54
N VAL A 64 -13.91 -12.13 -6.71
CA VAL A 64 -15.20 -12.64 -6.21
C VAL A 64 -15.59 -13.96 -6.90
N LEU A 65 -15.38 -14.08 -8.21
CA LEU A 65 -15.64 -15.31 -8.95
C LEU A 65 -14.74 -16.47 -8.48
N CYS A 66 -13.44 -16.21 -8.31
CA CYS A 66 -12.49 -17.19 -7.79
C CYS A 66 -12.83 -17.60 -6.36
N PHE A 67 -13.18 -16.65 -5.49
CA PHE A 67 -13.63 -16.93 -4.13
C PHE A 67 -14.87 -17.81 -4.12
N TYR A 68 -15.91 -17.45 -4.89
CA TYR A 68 -17.13 -18.22 -4.98
C TYR A 68 -16.84 -19.64 -5.45
N TRP A 69 -16.03 -19.80 -6.48
CA TRP A 69 -15.65 -21.14 -6.96
C TRP A 69 -14.85 -21.95 -5.92
N ALA A 70 -13.87 -21.33 -5.25
CA ALA A 70 -12.97 -22.01 -4.32
C ALA A 70 -13.69 -22.57 -3.08
N ILE A 71 -14.71 -21.87 -2.55
CA ILE A 71 -15.44 -22.33 -1.35
C ILE A 71 -16.31 -23.57 -1.59
N PHE A 72 -16.65 -23.89 -2.85
CA PHE A 72 -17.40 -25.10 -3.22
C PHE A 72 -16.51 -26.28 -3.61
N LEU A 73 -15.18 -26.12 -3.56
CA LEU A 73 -14.27 -27.23 -3.82
C LEU A 73 -14.39 -28.33 -2.75
N PRO A 74 -14.20 -29.61 -3.12
CA PRO A 74 -14.08 -30.69 -2.15
C PRO A 74 -12.99 -30.38 -1.12
N TYR A 75 -13.25 -30.62 0.16
CA TYR A 75 -12.32 -30.33 1.27
C TYR A 75 -11.97 -28.85 1.52
N ALA A 76 -12.58 -27.89 0.80
CA ALA A 76 -12.39 -26.45 1.03
C ALA A 76 -12.68 -26.04 2.48
N ALA A 77 -13.71 -26.64 3.10
CA ALA A 77 -14.08 -26.38 4.48
C ALA A 77 -12.94 -26.65 5.47
N ASN A 78 -12.08 -27.65 5.22
CA ASN A 78 -10.93 -27.94 6.08
C ASN A 78 -9.92 -26.80 6.06
N GLY A 79 -9.66 -26.23 4.87
CA GLY A 79 -8.77 -25.07 4.73
C GLY A 79 -9.32 -23.83 5.44
N ILE A 80 -10.63 -23.59 5.34
CA ILE A 80 -11.29 -22.48 6.04
C ILE A 80 -11.21 -22.67 7.56
N ILE A 81 -11.52 -23.87 8.06
CA ILE A 81 -11.41 -24.19 9.49
C ILE A 81 -9.96 -23.97 9.96
N HIS A 82 -8.99 -24.39 9.17
CA HIS A 82 -7.57 -24.20 9.50
C HIS A 82 -7.17 -22.72 9.54
N LEU A 83 -7.58 -21.91 8.56
CA LEU A 83 -7.32 -20.46 8.52
C LEU A 83 -7.84 -19.74 9.77
N PHE A 84 -9.02 -20.13 10.26
CA PHE A 84 -9.65 -19.53 11.45
C PHE A 84 -9.33 -20.26 12.76
N SER A 85 -8.37 -21.20 12.77
CA SER A 85 -7.91 -21.88 13.97
C SER A 85 -6.69 -21.17 14.56
N PRO A 86 -6.83 -20.40 15.66
CA PRO A 86 -5.73 -19.61 16.19
C PRO A 86 -4.66 -20.50 16.85
N SER A 87 -3.39 -20.20 16.55
CA SER A 87 -2.23 -20.74 17.28
C SER A 87 -1.80 -19.76 18.38
N TRP A 88 -2.24 -20.02 19.62
CA TRP A 88 -1.93 -19.16 20.77
C TRP A 88 -0.43 -19.11 21.10
N GLU A 89 0.30 -20.18 20.80
CA GLU A 89 1.76 -20.25 21.00
C GLU A 89 2.48 -19.29 20.06
N SER A 90 2.02 -19.17 18.81
CA SER A 90 2.59 -18.26 17.81
C SER A 90 2.50 -16.79 18.21
N LEU A 91 1.54 -16.41 19.08
CA LEU A 91 1.42 -15.03 19.56
C LEU A 91 2.59 -14.60 20.48
N LYS A 92 3.42 -15.53 20.95
CA LYS A 92 4.63 -15.24 21.72
C LYS A 92 5.82 -14.85 20.85
N ASP A 93 5.75 -15.13 19.55
CA ASP A 93 6.80 -14.83 18.59
C ASP A 93 6.71 -13.36 18.17
N SER A 94 7.80 -12.61 18.33
CA SER A 94 7.87 -11.20 17.94
C SER A 94 7.78 -11.03 16.42
N LYS A 95 8.29 -12.00 15.66
CA LYS A 95 8.31 -11.96 14.19
C LYS A 95 6.89 -11.97 13.62
N LEU A 96 5.97 -12.70 14.24
CA LEU A 96 4.55 -12.71 13.85
C LEU A 96 3.95 -11.30 13.88
N TRP A 97 4.23 -10.53 14.93
CA TRP A 97 3.65 -9.20 15.10
C TRP A 97 4.27 -8.15 14.18
N ILE A 98 5.59 -8.20 13.99
CA ILE A 98 6.25 -7.27 13.05
C ILE A 98 5.87 -7.56 11.61
N ASP A 99 5.74 -8.84 11.22
CA ASP A 99 5.30 -9.24 9.88
C ASP A 99 3.83 -8.87 9.66
N ALA A 100 2.96 -9.00 10.67
CA ALA A 100 1.57 -8.56 10.57
C ALA A 100 1.45 -7.02 10.42
N ALA A 101 2.25 -6.26 11.17
CA ALA A 101 2.26 -4.81 11.13
C ALA A 101 2.86 -4.28 9.80
N SER A 102 3.96 -4.86 9.34
CA SER A 102 4.59 -4.50 8.06
C SER A 102 3.69 -4.88 6.88
N GLN A 103 3.05 -6.05 6.91
CA GLN A 103 2.08 -6.46 5.89
C GLN A 103 0.91 -5.48 5.81
N ASN A 104 0.34 -5.06 6.93
CA ASN A 104 -0.75 -4.08 6.94
C ASN A 104 -0.29 -2.72 6.38
N ALA A 105 0.92 -2.28 6.75
CA ALA A 105 1.50 -1.04 6.23
C ALA A 105 1.75 -1.10 4.71
N TRP A 106 2.27 -2.22 4.21
CA TRP A 106 2.46 -2.47 2.77
C TRP A 106 1.14 -2.50 2.01
N ASP A 107 0.19 -3.31 2.48
CA ASP A 107 -1.10 -3.55 1.83
C ASP A 107 -1.91 -2.25 1.72
N THR A 108 -1.83 -1.39 2.75
CA THR A 108 -2.50 -0.09 2.75
C THR A 108 -1.63 1.06 2.22
N SER A 109 -0.36 0.84 1.89
CA SER A 109 0.60 1.92 1.57
C SER A 109 0.68 2.99 2.67
N ALA A 110 0.55 2.58 3.93
CA ALA A 110 0.70 3.47 5.07
C ALA A 110 2.18 3.79 5.33
N GLY A 111 2.49 5.01 5.75
CA GLY A 111 3.87 5.40 6.09
C GLY A 111 4.72 5.89 4.91
N ILE A 112 4.43 5.49 3.65
CA ILE A 112 5.20 5.96 2.48
C ILE A 112 4.84 7.36 1.97
N GLY A 113 3.72 7.94 2.43
CA GLY A 113 3.25 9.26 1.97
C GLY A 113 2.40 9.22 0.70
N LEU A 114 2.03 8.04 0.19
CA LEU A 114 1.22 7.90 -1.03
C LEU A 114 -0.11 8.65 -0.95
N PHE A 115 -0.85 8.49 0.16
CA PHE A 115 -2.11 9.21 0.35
C PHE A 115 -1.93 10.71 0.53
N LEU A 116 -0.76 11.17 1.00
CA LEU A 116 -0.46 12.60 1.06
C LEU A 116 -0.34 13.18 -0.35
N THR A 117 0.35 12.46 -1.25
CA THR A 117 0.40 12.82 -2.67
C THR A 117 -0.98 12.80 -3.30
N TYR A 118 -1.80 11.77 -3.05
CA TYR A 118 -3.15 11.75 -3.63
C TYR A 118 -4.09 12.83 -3.07
N ALA A 119 -3.91 13.20 -1.81
CA ALA A 119 -4.69 14.26 -1.19
C ALA A 119 -4.47 15.63 -1.87
N THR A 120 -3.35 15.88 -2.55
CA THR A 120 -3.11 17.15 -3.27
C THR A 120 -4.05 17.33 -4.46
N PHE A 121 -4.58 16.23 -5.01
CA PHE A 121 -5.53 16.24 -6.13
C PHE A 121 -6.99 16.24 -5.68
N MET A 122 -7.25 16.07 -4.38
CA MET A 122 -8.61 15.94 -3.85
C MET A 122 -9.28 17.29 -3.59
N LYS A 123 -10.58 17.36 -3.87
CA LYS A 123 -11.44 18.48 -3.47
C LYS A 123 -11.92 18.29 -2.03
N ARG A 124 -12.18 19.41 -1.34
CA ARG A 124 -12.71 19.45 0.04
C ARG A 124 -14.03 18.70 0.23
N THR A 125 -14.80 18.47 -0.84
CA THR A 125 -16.09 17.76 -0.83
C THR A 125 -15.96 16.23 -0.91
N GLN A 126 -14.78 15.69 -1.23
CA GLN A 126 -14.60 14.24 -1.37
C GLN A 126 -14.51 13.53 -0.01
N GLY A 127 -14.16 14.26 1.05
CA GLY A 127 -14.14 13.78 2.43
C GLY A 127 -12.94 12.86 2.72
N ALA A 128 -11.90 13.41 3.35
CA ALA A 128 -10.69 12.68 3.67
C ALA A 128 -10.89 11.66 4.81
N VAL A 129 -11.75 11.95 5.78
CA VAL A 129 -12.04 11.03 6.90
C VAL A 129 -12.78 9.81 6.38
N ARG A 130 -13.83 10.02 5.57
CA ARG A 130 -14.57 8.91 4.96
C ARG A 130 -13.67 8.02 4.10
N LEU A 131 -12.87 8.60 3.22
CA LEU A 131 -11.97 7.83 2.36
C LEU A 131 -10.88 7.11 3.16
N GLY A 132 -10.28 7.79 4.14
CA GLY A 132 -9.27 7.20 5.03
C GLY A 132 -9.79 6.05 5.90
N MET A 133 -11.10 5.92 6.11
CA MET A 133 -11.69 4.76 6.80
C MET A 133 -12.18 3.67 5.85
N LEU A 134 -12.82 4.03 4.73
CA LEU A 134 -13.38 3.06 3.80
C LEU A 134 -12.31 2.32 2.99
N THR A 135 -11.25 3.01 2.56
CA THR A 135 -10.19 2.38 1.75
C THR A 135 -9.52 1.20 2.46
N PRO A 136 -8.94 1.34 3.67
CA PRO A 136 -8.33 0.19 4.37
C PRO A 136 -9.37 -0.87 4.77
N PHE A 137 -10.62 -0.48 5.05
CA PHE A 137 -11.68 -1.44 5.35
C PHE A 137 -11.99 -2.37 4.18
N PHE A 138 -12.22 -1.82 2.98
CA PHE A 138 -12.46 -2.62 1.79
C PHE A 138 -11.22 -3.40 1.37
N ASN A 139 -10.03 -2.83 1.55
CA ASN A 139 -8.77 -3.52 1.34
C ASN A 139 -8.71 -4.81 2.17
N ASN A 140 -8.96 -4.74 3.48
CA ASN A 140 -8.94 -5.90 4.36
C ASN A 140 -10.00 -6.96 4.00
N ILE A 141 -11.17 -6.54 3.50
CA ILE A 141 -12.19 -7.48 3.00
C ILE A 141 -11.63 -8.27 1.80
N VAL A 142 -11.02 -7.57 0.84
CA VAL A 142 -10.44 -8.23 -0.35
C VAL A 142 -9.29 -9.15 0.06
N SER A 143 -8.40 -8.71 0.96
CA SER A 143 -7.30 -9.54 1.49
C SER A 143 -7.82 -10.80 2.18
N LEU A 144 -8.90 -10.69 2.96
CA LEU A 144 -9.55 -11.84 3.59
C LEU A 144 -10.18 -12.80 2.57
N LEU A 145 -10.85 -12.29 1.53
CA LEU A 145 -11.40 -13.12 0.45
C LEU A 145 -10.29 -13.88 -0.28
N CYS A 146 -9.16 -13.21 -0.57
CA CYS A 146 -7.98 -13.84 -1.18
C CYS A 146 -7.41 -14.93 -0.26
N GLY A 147 -7.25 -14.65 1.04
CA GLY A 147 -6.79 -15.64 2.03
C GLY A 147 -7.68 -16.87 2.11
N ILE A 148 -9.01 -16.69 2.18
CA ILE A 148 -9.97 -17.81 2.16
C ILE A 148 -9.86 -18.60 0.85
N THR A 149 -9.79 -17.91 -0.29
CA THR A 149 -9.67 -18.53 -1.62
C THR A 149 -8.44 -19.44 -1.68
N VAL A 150 -7.29 -18.95 -1.20
CA VAL A 150 -6.02 -19.68 -1.17
C VAL A 150 -6.09 -20.90 -0.24
N PHE A 151 -6.56 -20.73 1.00
CA PHE A 151 -6.64 -21.85 1.95
C PHE A 151 -7.63 -22.93 1.51
N ALA A 152 -8.81 -22.53 1.02
CA ALA A 152 -9.80 -23.45 0.47
C ALA A 152 -9.23 -24.28 -0.70
N THR A 153 -8.51 -23.59 -1.58
CA THR A 153 -7.86 -24.16 -2.77
C THR A 153 -6.77 -25.16 -2.41
N VAL A 154 -5.80 -24.77 -1.58
CA VAL A 154 -4.62 -25.60 -1.25
C VAL A 154 -5.07 -26.89 -0.56
N PHE A 155 -6.00 -26.78 0.39
CA PHE A 155 -6.56 -27.95 1.07
C PHE A 155 -7.34 -28.84 0.13
N SER A 156 -8.08 -28.30 -0.85
CA SER A 156 -8.78 -29.12 -1.84
C SER A 156 -7.83 -29.98 -2.66
N VAL A 157 -6.71 -29.41 -3.15
CA VAL A 157 -5.76 -30.13 -4.02
C VAL A 157 -4.99 -31.16 -3.23
N GLN A 158 -4.41 -30.76 -2.10
CA GLN A 158 -3.51 -31.63 -1.34
C GLN A 158 -4.26 -32.79 -0.66
N TYR A 159 -5.51 -32.59 -0.21
CA TYR A 159 -6.33 -33.72 0.26
C TYR A 159 -6.68 -34.69 -0.86
N GLN A 160 -6.88 -34.22 -2.09
CA GLN A 160 -7.12 -35.11 -3.23
C GLN A 160 -5.87 -35.94 -3.58
N GLU A 161 -4.69 -35.37 -3.40
CA GLU A 161 -3.41 -36.05 -3.61
C GLU A 161 -2.95 -36.90 -2.40
N ASN A 162 -3.77 -37.00 -1.35
CA ASN A 162 -3.43 -37.67 -0.07
C ASN A 162 -2.15 -37.16 0.60
N VAL A 163 -1.83 -35.87 0.41
CA VAL A 163 -0.69 -35.21 1.04
C VAL A 163 -0.97 -35.02 2.54
N PRO A 164 -0.03 -35.36 3.44
CA PRO A 164 -0.20 -35.17 4.88
C PRO A 164 -0.47 -33.71 5.26
N LEU A 165 -1.38 -33.49 6.23
CA LEU A 165 -1.70 -32.14 6.71
C LEU A 165 -0.47 -31.33 7.17
N ALA A 166 0.55 -32.00 7.72
CA ALA A 166 1.78 -31.32 8.12
C ALA A 166 2.51 -30.66 6.94
N GLU A 167 2.57 -31.35 5.80
CA GLU A 167 3.20 -30.88 4.57
C GLU A 167 2.37 -29.77 3.90
N VAL A 168 1.04 -29.88 3.98
CA VAL A 168 0.11 -28.80 3.58
C VAL A 168 0.40 -27.50 4.32
N VAL A 169 0.53 -27.59 5.64
CA VAL A 169 0.77 -26.45 6.51
C VAL A 169 2.18 -25.89 6.31
N GLU A 170 3.18 -26.76 6.11
CA GLU A 170 4.55 -26.33 5.80
C GLU A 170 4.61 -25.57 4.47
N THR A 171 3.89 -26.05 3.45
CA THR A 171 3.76 -25.37 2.17
C THR A 171 3.15 -23.97 2.31
N LEU A 172 2.06 -23.85 3.08
CA LEU A 172 1.38 -22.57 3.35
C LEU A 172 2.20 -21.61 4.24
N LYS A 173 3.21 -22.12 4.95
CA LYS A 173 4.12 -21.31 5.77
C LYS A 173 5.35 -20.86 4.99
N THR A 174 5.90 -21.73 4.18
CA THR A 174 7.13 -21.46 3.42
C THR A 174 6.85 -20.70 2.13
N ASN A 175 5.65 -20.83 1.55
CA ASN A 175 5.10 -20.03 0.44
C ASN A 175 6.04 -19.83 -0.77
N GLY A 176 7.09 -20.65 -0.94
CA GLY A 176 8.18 -20.41 -1.89
C GLY A 176 9.01 -19.15 -1.56
N GLU A 177 10.20 -19.04 -2.17
CA GLU A 177 11.01 -17.82 -2.04
C GLU A 177 10.21 -16.56 -2.44
N ALA A 178 10.35 -15.47 -1.69
CA ALA A 178 9.62 -14.21 -1.90
C ALA A 178 8.07 -14.33 -1.92
N ASN A 179 7.49 -15.29 -1.20
CA ASN A 179 6.03 -15.53 -1.17
C ASN A 179 5.41 -15.88 -2.55
N THR A 180 6.21 -16.41 -3.47
CA THR A 180 5.80 -16.66 -4.86
C THR A 180 5.14 -18.03 -5.08
N GLY A 181 5.39 -18.99 -4.20
CA GLY A 181 4.97 -20.39 -4.33
C GLY A 181 3.47 -20.59 -4.44
N LEU A 182 2.67 -20.01 -3.54
CA LEU A 182 1.22 -20.23 -3.59
C LEU A 182 0.60 -19.72 -4.90
N THR A 183 1.05 -18.57 -5.39
CA THR A 183 0.48 -17.92 -6.56
C THR A 183 1.04 -18.47 -7.87
N PHE A 184 2.35 -18.67 -7.97
CA PHE A 184 3.02 -19.01 -9.22
C PHE A 184 3.35 -20.51 -9.36
N ILE A 185 3.31 -21.26 -8.26
CA ILE A 185 3.60 -22.70 -8.27
C ILE A 185 2.31 -23.51 -8.03
N TRP A 186 1.46 -23.14 -7.07
CA TRP A 186 0.25 -23.91 -6.75
C TRP A 186 -0.97 -23.59 -7.62
N MET A 187 -1.27 -22.31 -7.85
CA MET A 187 -2.44 -21.94 -8.67
C MET A 187 -2.45 -22.53 -10.09
N PRO A 188 -1.33 -22.62 -10.82
CA PRO A 188 -1.31 -23.28 -12.13
C PRO A 188 -1.76 -24.74 -12.09
N VAL A 189 -1.33 -25.50 -11.08
CA VAL A 189 -1.72 -26.91 -10.87
C VAL A 189 -3.20 -27.02 -10.55
N LEU A 190 -3.71 -26.13 -9.70
CA LEU A 190 -5.13 -26.05 -9.41
C LEU A 190 -5.95 -25.81 -10.68
N PHE A 191 -5.53 -24.85 -11.51
CA PHE A 191 -6.26 -24.55 -12.72
C PHE A 191 -6.30 -25.77 -13.66
N ASP A 192 -5.28 -26.61 -13.69
CA ASP A 192 -5.30 -27.86 -14.47
C ASP A 192 -6.42 -28.82 -13.98
N ASN A 193 -6.60 -28.92 -12.66
CA ASN A 193 -7.65 -29.76 -12.04
C ASN A 193 -9.09 -29.31 -12.36
N ILE A 194 -9.31 -28.10 -12.87
CA ILE A 194 -10.62 -27.60 -13.34
C ILE A 194 -11.01 -28.20 -14.70
N GLY A 195 -10.06 -28.84 -15.40
CA GLY A 195 -10.26 -29.40 -16.73
C GLY A 195 -10.33 -28.31 -17.80
N SER A 196 -11.28 -28.41 -18.73
CA SER A 196 -11.28 -27.60 -19.96
C SER A 196 -11.40 -26.07 -19.74
N GLY A 197 -11.99 -25.63 -18.63
CA GLY A 197 -12.10 -24.21 -18.26
C GLY A 197 -10.88 -23.64 -17.52
N GLY A 198 -10.01 -24.51 -17.03
CA GLY A 198 -8.87 -24.16 -16.18
C GLY A 198 -7.90 -23.17 -16.81
N ARG A 199 -7.52 -23.43 -18.06
CA ARG A 199 -6.58 -22.58 -18.81
C ARG A 199 -7.11 -21.15 -19.00
N PHE A 200 -8.41 -20.99 -19.24
CA PHE A 200 -9.01 -19.67 -19.34
C PHE A 200 -8.94 -18.94 -17.99
N LEU A 201 -9.23 -19.64 -16.89
CA LEU A 201 -9.17 -19.08 -15.55
C LEU A 201 -7.73 -18.70 -15.15
N ALA A 202 -6.74 -19.52 -15.51
CA ALA A 202 -5.32 -19.22 -15.30
C ALA A 202 -4.89 -17.94 -16.02
N ILE A 203 -5.23 -17.81 -17.31
CA ILE A 203 -4.93 -16.60 -18.09
C ILE A 203 -5.61 -15.39 -17.46
N ALA A 204 -6.89 -15.49 -17.12
CA ALA A 204 -7.63 -14.41 -16.49
C ALA A 204 -7.00 -14.00 -15.14
N PHE A 205 -6.65 -14.97 -14.31
CA PHE A 205 -6.05 -14.75 -12.99
C PHE A 205 -4.67 -14.08 -13.08
N PHE A 206 -3.73 -14.59 -13.88
CA PHE A 206 -2.40 -13.99 -14.00
C PHE A 206 -2.40 -12.65 -14.74
N PHE A 207 -3.31 -12.48 -15.71
CA PHE A 207 -3.54 -11.18 -16.31
C PHE A 207 -4.03 -10.17 -15.27
N CYS A 208 -5.00 -10.59 -14.45
CA CYS A 208 -5.55 -9.79 -13.36
C CYS A 208 -4.48 -9.43 -12.31
N LEU A 209 -3.66 -10.39 -11.90
CA LEU A 209 -2.51 -10.19 -11.00
C LEU A 209 -1.52 -9.17 -11.57
N SER A 210 -1.24 -9.26 -12.88
CA SER A 210 -0.35 -8.33 -13.58
C SER A 210 -0.92 -6.91 -13.60
N LEU A 211 -2.23 -6.76 -13.85
CA LEU A 211 -2.92 -5.46 -13.80
C LEU A 211 -2.94 -4.87 -12.39
N ALA A 212 -3.14 -5.71 -11.37
CA ALA A 212 -3.08 -5.28 -9.97
C ALA A 212 -1.69 -4.72 -9.63
N GLY A 213 -0.63 -5.46 -9.96
CA GLY A 213 0.75 -5.00 -9.78
C GLY A 213 1.06 -3.72 -10.55
N LEU A 214 0.59 -3.61 -11.80
CA LEU A 214 0.76 -2.39 -12.61
C LEU A 214 0.05 -1.18 -11.98
N SER A 215 -1.16 -1.36 -11.44
CA SER A 215 -1.92 -0.28 -10.80
C SER A 215 -1.20 0.27 -9.56
N SER A 216 -0.62 -0.60 -8.73
CA SER A 216 0.19 -0.20 -7.57
C SER A 216 1.50 0.48 -8.01
N LEU A 217 2.16 -0.02 -9.04
CA LEU A 217 3.37 0.59 -9.59
C LEU A 217 3.12 2.02 -10.10
N ILE A 218 1.99 2.25 -10.78
CA ILE A 218 1.56 3.58 -11.23
C ILE A 218 1.47 4.54 -10.04
N SER A 219 0.89 4.09 -8.93
CA SER A 219 0.75 4.89 -7.70
C SER A 219 2.09 5.24 -7.06
N LEU A 220 3.00 4.28 -6.94
CA LEU A 220 4.33 4.49 -6.35
C LEU A 220 5.23 5.38 -7.22
N LEU A 221 5.14 5.25 -8.55
CA LEU A 221 5.84 6.15 -9.46
C LEU A 221 5.28 7.57 -9.35
N GLU A 222 3.96 7.77 -9.24
CA GLU A 222 3.38 9.10 -9.08
C GLU A 222 3.84 9.77 -7.78
N LEU A 223 3.90 9.04 -6.66
CA LEU A 223 4.48 9.54 -5.40
C LEU A 223 5.90 10.09 -5.62
N SER A 224 6.75 9.30 -6.26
CA SER A 224 8.16 9.66 -6.48
C SER A 224 8.31 10.84 -7.46
N ILE A 225 7.52 10.85 -8.54
CA ILE A 225 7.51 11.92 -9.53
C ILE A 225 6.99 13.21 -8.90
N HIS A 226 5.89 13.14 -8.14
CA HIS A 226 5.30 14.31 -7.48
C HIS A 226 6.30 14.93 -6.49
N THR A 227 6.96 14.11 -5.69
CA THR A 227 7.99 14.55 -4.75
C THR A 227 9.10 15.34 -5.47
N ILE A 228 9.58 14.85 -6.62
CA ILE A 228 10.58 15.55 -7.42
C ILE A 228 10.02 16.83 -8.06
N THR A 229 8.76 16.83 -8.49
CA THR A 229 8.13 18.04 -9.04
C THR A 229 7.90 19.12 -7.98
N ASP A 230 7.73 18.76 -6.71
CA ASP A 230 7.64 19.72 -5.60
C ASP A 230 8.96 20.47 -5.37
N PHE A 231 10.10 19.87 -5.76
CA PHE A 231 11.39 20.57 -5.85
C PHE A 231 11.52 21.46 -7.10
N GLY A 232 10.43 21.68 -7.82
CA GLY A 232 10.35 22.51 -9.02
C GLY A 232 10.71 21.77 -10.31
N VAL A 233 11.04 20.48 -10.28
CA VAL A 233 11.45 19.79 -11.51
C VAL A 233 10.26 19.65 -12.47
N ARG A 234 10.46 19.91 -13.77
CA ARG A 234 9.41 19.68 -14.78
C ARG A 234 8.98 18.21 -14.80
N ARG A 235 7.67 17.96 -14.94
CA ARG A 235 7.06 16.63 -14.86
C ARG A 235 7.67 15.59 -15.81
N ILE A 236 7.80 15.90 -17.11
CA ILE A 236 8.32 14.94 -18.11
C ILE A 236 9.76 14.48 -17.76
N PRO A 237 10.74 15.38 -17.52
CA PRO A 237 12.05 14.98 -17.01
C PRO A 237 11.99 14.18 -15.70
N ALA A 238 11.15 14.57 -14.74
CA ALA A 238 10.98 13.84 -13.49
C ALA A 238 10.50 12.40 -13.73
N THR A 239 9.52 12.20 -14.61
CA THR A 239 9.04 10.87 -15.02
C THR A 239 10.13 10.02 -15.64
N ILE A 240 10.97 10.59 -16.52
CA ILE A 240 12.08 9.85 -17.15
C ILE A 240 13.13 9.46 -16.10
N VAL A 241 13.53 10.39 -15.24
CA VAL A 241 14.55 10.13 -14.20
C VAL A 241 14.07 9.07 -13.22
N ILE A 242 12.83 9.19 -12.74
CA ILE A 242 12.23 8.21 -11.83
C ILE A 242 12.04 6.85 -12.52
N GLY A 243 11.55 6.82 -13.76
CA GLY A 243 11.38 5.56 -14.50
C GLY A 243 12.72 4.83 -14.73
N VAL A 244 13.75 5.56 -15.18
CA VAL A 244 15.08 4.98 -15.41
C VAL A 244 15.73 4.52 -14.10
N SER A 245 15.67 5.33 -13.04
CA SER A 245 16.22 4.93 -11.73
C SER A 245 15.49 3.73 -11.14
N SER A 246 14.16 3.69 -11.23
CA SER A 246 13.35 2.53 -10.79
C SER A 246 13.69 1.27 -11.57
N PHE A 247 13.96 1.39 -12.89
CA PHE A 247 14.37 0.26 -13.71
C PHE A 247 15.73 -0.27 -13.28
N LEU A 248 16.73 0.61 -13.17
CA LEU A 248 18.10 0.24 -12.81
C LEU A 248 18.17 -0.37 -11.41
N LEU A 249 17.54 0.25 -10.42
CA LEU A 249 17.54 -0.25 -9.04
C LEU A 249 16.74 -1.56 -8.91
N GLY A 250 15.58 -1.65 -9.55
CA GLY A 250 14.74 -2.87 -9.51
C GLY A 250 15.29 -4.04 -10.34
N THR A 251 16.26 -3.80 -11.23
CA THR A 251 16.87 -4.89 -12.02
C THR A 251 17.57 -5.92 -11.15
N ALA A 252 18.16 -5.51 -10.02
CA ALA A 252 18.79 -6.44 -9.08
C ALA A 252 17.77 -7.43 -8.49
N SER A 253 16.59 -6.93 -8.06
CA SER A 253 15.49 -7.75 -7.58
C SER A 253 14.86 -8.64 -8.67
N ALA A 254 14.92 -8.21 -9.94
CA ALA A 254 14.43 -9.01 -11.06
C ALA A 254 15.39 -10.13 -11.48
N LEU A 255 16.69 -9.99 -11.19
CA LEU A 255 17.70 -11.00 -11.48
C LEU A 255 17.89 -12.00 -10.34
N ASP A 256 17.67 -11.57 -9.10
CA ASP A 256 17.91 -12.37 -7.90
C ASP A 256 16.77 -12.16 -6.89
N LEU A 257 16.00 -13.22 -6.66
CA LEU A 257 14.91 -13.23 -5.68
C LEU A 257 15.41 -12.98 -4.26
N SER A 258 16.65 -13.33 -3.92
CA SER A 258 17.20 -13.04 -2.60
C SER A 258 17.32 -11.53 -2.36
N VAL A 259 17.62 -10.75 -3.40
CA VAL A 259 17.61 -9.28 -3.33
C VAL A 259 16.18 -8.79 -3.13
N LEU A 260 15.20 -9.36 -3.82
CA LEU A 260 13.79 -9.03 -3.60
C LEU A 260 13.35 -9.31 -2.16
N VAL A 261 13.65 -10.49 -1.62
CA VAL A 261 13.35 -10.87 -0.23
C VAL A 261 13.99 -9.90 0.76
N ASN A 262 15.27 -9.57 0.56
CA ASN A 262 15.96 -8.61 1.40
C ASN A 262 15.28 -7.24 1.37
N GLN A 263 15.00 -6.70 0.18
CA GLN A 263 14.38 -5.37 0.06
C GLN A 263 12.96 -5.35 0.64
N ASP A 264 12.17 -6.40 0.45
CA ASP A 264 10.82 -6.50 1.03
C ASP A 264 10.87 -6.49 2.57
N ALA A 265 11.74 -7.28 3.18
CA ALA A 265 11.91 -7.31 4.63
C ALA A 265 12.44 -5.99 5.21
N VAL A 266 13.54 -5.47 4.65
CA VAL A 266 14.20 -4.25 5.14
C VAL A 266 13.26 -3.05 5.09
N TRP A 267 12.55 -2.87 3.97
CA TRP A 267 11.67 -1.73 3.79
C TRP A 267 10.31 -1.93 4.42
N GLY A 268 9.81 -3.17 4.53
CA GLY A 268 8.61 -3.51 5.28
C GLY A 268 8.71 -3.09 6.74
N TYR A 269 9.83 -3.37 7.40
CA TYR A 269 10.06 -2.94 8.77
C TYR A 269 10.29 -1.42 8.87
N ALA A 270 10.90 -0.80 7.86
CA ALA A 270 11.10 0.65 7.82
C ALA A 270 9.80 1.45 7.71
N LEU A 271 8.75 0.88 7.09
CA LEU A 271 7.44 1.53 6.95
C LEU A 271 6.83 1.93 8.30
N ILE A 272 7.00 1.08 9.30
CA ILE A 272 6.54 1.33 10.68
C ILE A 272 7.21 2.60 11.22
N LEU A 273 8.52 2.74 11.01
CA LEU A 273 9.29 3.93 11.40
C LEU A 273 8.86 5.17 10.61
N CYS A 274 8.66 5.05 9.30
CA CYS A 274 8.16 6.13 8.46
C CYS A 274 6.77 6.62 8.91
N GLY A 275 5.87 5.69 9.25
CA GLY A 275 4.57 6.00 9.84
C GLY A 275 4.71 6.76 11.17
N CYS A 276 5.63 6.34 12.04
CA CYS A 276 5.95 7.06 13.27
C CYS A 276 6.45 8.49 13.01
N PHE A 277 7.30 8.69 11.99
CA PHE A 277 7.77 10.02 11.61
C PHE A 277 6.63 10.91 11.07
N LEU A 278 5.72 10.38 10.26
CA LEU A 278 4.55 11.13 9.80
C LEU A 278 3.65 11.54 10.97
N ILE A 279 3.42 10.64 11.93
CA ILE A 279 2.66 10.95 13.15
C ILE A 279 3.39 12.02 13.98
N PHE A 280 4.72 11.93 14.11
CA PHE A 280 5.53 12.93 14.80
C PHE A 280 5.36 14.35 14.23
N LEU A 281 5.19 14.50 12.91
CA LEU A 281 4.90 15.80 12.30
C LEU A 281 3.56 16.38 12.80
N VAL A 282 2.55 15.52 12.99
CA VAL A 282 1.24 15.92 13.57
C VAL A 282 1.39 16.36 15.02
N PHE A 283 2.21 15.64 15.80
CA PHE A 283 2.57 16.06 17.17
C PHE A 283 3.22 17.43 17.18
N ARG A 284 4.19 17.67 16.30
CA ARG A 284 4.91 18.95 16.20
C ARG A 284 3.98 20.12 15.85
N TYR A 285 2.93 19.86 15.07
CA TYR A 285 1.89 20.83 14.72
C TYR A 285 0.83 21.05 15.81
N ASN A 286 0.72 20.14 16.79
CA ASN A 286 -0.36 19.98 17.76
C ASN A 286 -1.58 19.21 17.22
N ILE A 287 -1.83 18.02 17.79
CA ILE A 287 -2.88 17.07 17.37
C ILE A 287 -4.29 17.68 17.43
N ILE A 288 -4.59 18.45 18.48
CA ILE A 288 -5.93 19.04 18.65
C ILE A 288 -6.16 20.12 17.57
N LYS A 289 -5.15 20.95 17.30
CA LYS A 289 -5.21 21.94 16.21
C LYS A 289 -5.32 21.26 14.85
N PHE A 290 -4.55 20.19 14.62
CA PHE A 290 -4.60 19.40 13.40
C PHE A 290 -6.02 18.88 13.13
N ARG A 291 -6.60 18.14 14.09
CA ARG A 291 -7.96 17.59 14.00
C ARG A 291 -9.01 18.68 13.74
N ARG A 292 -8.97 19.78 14.50
CA ARG A 292 -9.99 20.84 14.39
C ARG A 292 -9.87 21.62 13.09
N ARG A 293 -8.67 22.06 12.71
CA ARG A 293 -8.47 22.99 11.60
C ARG A 293 -8.41 22.31 10.24
N LEU A 294 -7.69 21.20 10.14
CA LEU A 294 -7.39 20.57 8.84
C LEU A 294 -8.42 19.53 8.40
N TYR A 295 -9.22 18.98 9.33
CA TYR A 295 -10.23 17.99 9.00
C TYR A 295 -11.64 18.48 9.29
N LEU A 296 -11.94 18.87 10.53
CA LEU A 296 -13.31 19.25 10.92
C LEU A 296 -13.78 20.57 10.30
N GLN A 297 -12.88 21.53 10.06
CA GLN A 297 -13.23 22.85 9.51
C GLN A 297 -12.95 22.99 8.01
N PHE A 298 -12.09 22.15 7.45
CA PHE A 298 -11.67 22.24 6.05
C PHE A 298 -12.54 21.38 5.12
N GLY A 299 -12.96 20.19 5.56
CA GLY A 299 -13.81 19.30 4.78
C GLY A 299 -15.25 19.81 4.67
N VAL A 300 -15.88 19.62 3.52
CA VAL A 300 -17.29 19.96 3.28
C VAL A 300 -18.09 18.66 3.16
N GLY A 301 -18.98 18.39 4.12
CA GLY A 301 -19.82 17.18 4.12
C GLY A 301 -19.07 15.87 4.43
N ASP A 302 -17.92 15.94 5.09
CA ASP A 302 -17.13 14.77 5.51
C ASP A 302 -17.64 14.18 6.83
N TRP A 303 -17.23 12.95 7.14
CA TRP A 303 -17.49 12.32 8.41
C TRP A 303 -16.69 13.01 9.54
N PRO A 304 -17.28 13.17 10.74
CA PRO A 304 -16.56 13.76 11.86
C PRO A 304 -15.45 12.82 12.31
N LEU A 305 -14.22 13.33 12.41
CA LEU A 305 -13.10 12.55 12.92
C LEU A 305 -13.31 12.28 14.43
N PRO A 306 -13.51 11.01 14.86
CA PRO A 306 -13.88 10.72 16.25
C PRO A 306 -12.75 11.07 17.22
N TRP A 307 -13.08 11.30 18.49
CA TRP A 307 -12.07 11.61 19.51
C TRP A 307 -11.10 10.45 19.74
N VAL A 308 -11.55 9.21 19.52
CA VAL A 308 -10.70 8.00 19.54
C VAL A 308 -9.48 8.13 18.63
N TRP A 309 -9.58 8.85 17.50
CA TRP A 309 -8.43 9.08 16.62
C TRP A 309 -7.28 9.78 17.33
N VAL A 310 -7.56 10.70 18.26
CA VAL A 310 -6.53 11.36 19.08
C VAL A 310 -5.80 10.33 19.92
N VAL A 311 -6.51 9.37 20.50
CA VAL A 311 -5.91 8.28 21.30
C VAL A 311 -5.03 7.39 20.41
N VAL A 312 -5.51 7.03 19.22
CA VAL A 312 -4.75 6.24 18.23
C VAL A 312 -3.44 6.93 17.85
N MET A 313 -3.42 8.26 17.74
CA MET A 313 -2.18 9.01 17.46
C MET A 313 -1.10 8.86 18.56
N PHE A 314 -1.46 8.50 19.79
CA PHE A 314 -0.49 8.16 20.84
C PHE A 314 -0.15 6.67 20.87
N ILE A 315 -1.15 5.80 20.62
CA ILE A 315 -0.97 4.35 20.66
C ILE A 315 -0.11 3.86 19.49
N ALA A 316 -0.40 4.29 18.25
CA ALA A 316 0.29 3.81 17.05
C ALA A 316 1.83 4.02 17.09
N PRO A 317 2.38 5.18 17.47
CA PRO A 317 3.84 5.32 17.56
C PRO A 317 4.43 4.53 18.73
N LEU A 318 3.70 4.37 19.85
CA LEU A 318 4.14 3.53 20.95
C LEU A 318 4.22 2.07 20.52
N GLU A 319 3.18 1.57 19.85
CA GLU A 319 3.12 0.23 19.26
C GLU A 319 4.28 0.01 18.28
N GLY A 320 4.50 0.94 17.35
CA GLY A 320 5.60 0.84 16.39
C GLY A 320 6.98 0.76 17.07
N VAL A 321 7.22 1.58 18.10
CA VAL A 321 8.46 1.53 18.88
C VAL A 321 8.59 0.20 19.65
N VAL A 322 7.52 -0.25 20.31
CA VAL A 322 7.52 -1.50 21.06
C VAL A 322 7.79 -2.69 20.14
N LEU A 323 7.14 -2.75 18.98
CA LEU A 323 7.33 -3.84 18.01
C LEU A 323 8.76 -3.89 17.47
N ILE A 324 9.32 -2.74 17.07
CA ILE A 324 10.70 -2.67 16.56
C ILE A 324 11.70 -3.05 17.65
N VAL A 325 11.55 -2.53 18.87
CA VAL A 325 12.45 -2.87 19.98
C VAL A 325 12.32 -4.35 20.34
N TRP A 326 11.10 -4.88 20.41
CA TRP A 326 10.87 -6.28 20.71
C TRP A 326 11.50 -7.19 19.66
N TRP A 327 11.26 -6.93 18.38
CA TRP A 327 11.86 -7.67 17.27
C TRP A 327 13.40 -7.64 17.32
N ILE A 328 14.02 -6.49 17.56
CA ILE A 328 15.49 -6.36 17.68
C ILE A 328 15.99 -7.22 18.85
N VAL A 329 15.38 -7.08 20.03
CA VAL A 329 15.81 -7.80 21.24
C VAL A 329 15.64 -9.30 21.07
N ASP A 330 14.52 -9.73 20.49
CA ASP A 330 14.23 -11.13 20.24
C ASP A 330 15.21 -11.73 19.23
N THR A 331 15.46 -11.05 18.11
CA THR A 331 16.44 -11.48 17.08
C THR A 331 17.84 -11.62 17.67
N ILE A 332 18.30 -10.66 18.49
CA ILE A 332 19.62 -10.74 19.15
C ILE A 332 19.72 -11.93 20.10
N ARG A 333 18.60 -12.34 20.73
CA ARG A 333 18.56 -13.47 21.67
C ARG A 333 18.49 -14.81 20.96
N THR A 334 17.79 -14.89 19.83
CA THR A 334 17.47 -16.14 19.13
C THR A 334 18.50 -16.49 18.06
N ASP A 335 19.09 -15.49 17.39
CA ASP A 335 20.08 -15.69 16.31
C ASP A 335 21.48 -15.21 16.74
N PRO A 336 22.43 -16.09 17.11
CA PRO A 336 23.80 -15.71 17.44
C PRO A 336 24.58 -15.04 16.30
N SER A 337 24.11 -15.18 15.06
CA SER A 337 24.69 -14.61 13.85
C SER A 337 23.98 -13.34 13.37
N TRP A 338 23.14 -12.72 14.21
CA TRP A 338 22.40 -11.48 13.88
C TRP A 338 23.26 -10.34 13.30
N TRP A 339 24.57 -10.34 13.61
CA TRP A 339 25.56 -9.36 13.19
C TRP A 339 26.18 -9.63 11.81
N GLN A 340 26.04 -10.84 11.27
CA GLN A 340 26.55 -11.20 9.95
C GLN A 340 25.61 -10.63 8.88
N LEU A 341 26.17 -10.05 7.82
CA LEU A 341 25.40 -9.48 6.72
C LEU A 341 24.85 -10.59 5.82
N SER A 342 23.68 -11.12 6.19
CA SER A 342 22.88 -12.05 5.40
C SER A 342 21.57 -11.40 4.92
N THR A 343 20.87 -12.06 4.00
CA THR A 343 19.65 -11.58 3.31
C THR A 343 18.56 -11.05 4.24
N GLU A 344 18.34 -11.68 5.39
CA GLU A 344 17.30 -11.27 6.36
C GLU A 344 17.89 -10.91 7.73
N SER A 345 19.22 -10.77 7.83
CA SER A 345 19.87 -10.44 9.10
C SER A 345 19.48 -9.05 9.62
N LEU A 346 19.43 -8.93 10.93
CA LEU A 346 19.26 -7.65 11.62
C LEU A 346 20.35 -6.64 11.22
N ALA A 347 21.62 -7.07 11.13
CA ALA A 347 22.70 -6.18 10.72
C ALA A 347 22.53 -5.63 9.31
N MET A 348 22.06 -6.47 8.36
CA MET A 348 21.76 -6.01 7.01
C MET A 348 20.69 -4.92 7.04
N THR A 349 19.57 -5.15 7.74
CA THR A 349 18.49 -4.17 7.88
C THR A 349 18.96 -2.85 8.48
N LEU A 350 19.64 -2.90 9.63
CA LEU A 350 20.13 -1.70 10.31
C LEU A 350 21.17 -0.94 9.47
N SER A 351 22.04 -1.65 8.73
CA SER A 351 23.05 -1.02 7.87
C SER A 351 22.42 -0.26 6.70
N GLN A 352 21.38 -0.82 6.07
CA GLN A 352 20.67 -0.16 4.96
C GLN A 352 19.91 1.07 5.46
N TRP A 353 19.24 0.95 6.61
CA TRP A 353 18.58 2.09 7.25
C TRP A 353 19.55 3.20 7.62
N ALA A 354 20.70 2.85 8.21
CA ALA A 354 21.74 3.81 8.54
C ALA A 354 22.29 4.50 7.28
N GLY A 355 22.54 3.73 6.21
CA GLY A 355 22.97 4.26 4.92
C GLY A 355 22.00 5.30 4.36
N VAL A 356 20.71 4.98 4.34
CA VAL A 356 19.66 5.87 3.84
C VAL A 356 19.52 7.10 4.73
N LEU A 357 19.53 6.94 6.04
CA LEU A 357 19.45 8.06 6.98
C LEU A 357 20.63 9.02 6.80
N LEU A 358 21.85 8.51 6.62
CA LEU A 358 23.04 9.32 6.36
C LEU A 358 22.92 10.07 5.03
N VAL A 359 22.43 9.41 3.97
CA VAL A 359 22.18 10.05 2.68
C VAL A 359 21.13 11.15 2.81
N THR A 360 20.00 10.90 3.47
CA THR A 360 18.94 11.88 3.66
C THR A 360 19.39 13.07 4.50
N ILE A 361 20.12 12.83 5.60
CA ILE A 361 20.71 13.90 6.42
C ILE A 361 21.72 14.71 5.61
N GLY A 362 22.59 14.04 4.84
CA GLY A 362 23.57 14.69 3.97
C GLY A 362 22.91 15.54 2.88
N LEU A 363 21.88 15.02 2.22
CA LEU A 363 21.08 15.75 1.23
C LEU A 363 20.38 16.95 1.86
N ASN A 364 19.75 16.78 3.03
CA ASN A 364 19.09 17.87 3.74
C ASN A 364 20.08 18.98 4.12
N TRP A 365 21.25 18.61 4.63
CA TRP A 365 22.33 19.55 4.96
C TRP A 365 22.84 20.29 3.72
N TRP A 366 22.96 19.61 2.58
CA TRP A 366 23.40 20.21 1.31
C TRP A 366 22.35 21.10 0.63
N LEU A 367 21.06 20.76 0.76
CA LEU A 367 19.95 21.51 0.16
C LEU A 367 19.57 22.76 0.97
N LEU A 368 19.78 22.77 2.29
CA LEU A 368 19.40 23.89 3.16
C LEU A 368 19.98 25.25 2.69
N PRO A 369 21.27 25.36 2.31
CA PRO A 369 21.83 26.62 1.82
C PRO A 369 21.27 27.04 0.44
N HIS A 370 20.96 26.07 -0.43
CA HIS A 370 20.55 26.31 -1.81
C HIS A 370 19.05 26.61 -1.98
N THR A 371 18.24 26.19 -1.01
CA THR A 371 16.81 26.57 -0.90
C THR A 371 16.64 27.98 -0.33
N ILE A 372 17.64 28.48 0.41
CA ILE A 372 17.67 29.84 0.97
C ILE A 372 18.34 30.84 -0.01
N SER A 373 19.19 30.39 -0.95
CA SER A 373 19.87 31.28 -1.90
C SER A 373 20.24 30.57 -3.22
N PRO A 374 20.08 31.21 -4.40
CA PRO A 374 20.42 30.61 -5.69
C PRO A 374 21.91 30.30 -5.83
N PRO A 375 22.29 29.20 -6.52
CA PRO A 375 23.68 28.80 -6.66
C PRO A 375 24.48 29.84 -7.43
N SER A 376 25.68 30.16 -6.93
CA SER A 376 26.60 31.17 -7.48
C SER A 376 27.24 30.76 -8.81
N ASN A 377 27.29 29.46 -9.11
CA ASN A 377 27.91 28.93 -10.33
C ASN A 377 26.97 29.06 -11.56
N PRO A 378 27.38 29.76 -12.64
CA PRO A 378 26.54 30.01 -13.81
C PRO A 378 26.20 28.76 -14.63
N LEU A 379 27.06 27.73 -14.65
CA LEU A 379 26.77 26.45 -15.33
C LEU A 379 25.72 25.64 -14.55
N LEU A 380 25.89 25.58 -13.22
CA LEU A 380 24.93 24.93 -12.33
C LEU A 380 23.56 25.63 -12.40
N ARG A 381 23.56 26.96 -12.47
CA ARG A 381 22.34 27.77 -12.64
C ARG A 381 21.64 27.54 -13.97
N ARG A 382 22.37 27.30 -15.07
CA ARG A 382 21.79 26.94 -16.37
C ARG A 382 21.23 25.52 -16.37
N LEU A 383 21.98 24.54 -15.88
CA LEU A 383 21.53 23.14 -15.78
C LEU A 383 20.30 23.00 -14.88
N LEU A 384 20.37 23.57 -13.68
CA LEU A 384 19.26 23.56 -12.74
C LEU A 384 18.10 24.43 -13.23
N GLY A 385 18.33 25.59 -13.85
CA GLY A 385 17.25 26.45 -14.38
C GLY A 385 16.46 25.84 -15.54
N THR A 386 17.02 24.82 -16.23
CA THR A 386 16.30 24.09 -17.27
C THR A 386 15.40 22.99 -16.69
N LEU A 387 15.77 22.47 -15.52
CA LEU A 387 15.11 21.36 -14.84
C LEU A 387 14.14 21.84 -13.76
N VAL A 388 14.55 22.80 -12.92
CA VAL A 388 13.91 23.30 -11.70
C VAL A 388 13.26 24.67 -11.93
N ILE A 389 11.97 24.76 -11.62
CA ILE A 389 11.20 25.99 -11.46
C ILE A 389 11.61 26.60 -10.13
N TYR A 390 12.40 27.67 -10.18
CA TYR A 390 12.80 28.40 -8.98
C TYR A 390 11.58 29.17 -8.45
N HIS A 391 11.00 28.74 -7.33
CA HIS A 391 9.96 29.51 -6.64
C HIS A 391 10.66 30.52 -5.71
N ASP A 392 10.55 31.82 -6.02
CA ASP A 392 11.02 32.88 -5.12
C ASP A 392 10.15 32.88 -3.86
N ASN A 393 10.60 32.20 -2.81
CA ASN A 393 9.88 32.03 -1.55
C ASN A 393 10.06 33.25 -0.64
N ARG A 394 9.84 34.46 -1.17
CA ARG A 394 9.53 35.62 -0.35
C ARG A 394 8.10 35.44 0.14
N GLY A 395 7.97 34.96 1.37
CA GLY A 395 6.73 34.50 1.98
C GLY A 395 5.51 35.36 1.66
N THR A 396 4.57 34.77 0.93
CA THR A 396 3.17 35.03 1.20
C THR A 396 2.77 34.10 2.35
N PRO A 397 2.30 34.62 3.50
CA PRO A 397 1.69 33.76 4.51
C PRO A 397 0.56 32.95 3.85
N PRO A 398 0.23 31.74 4.37
CA PRO A 398 -0.93 31.01 3.88
C PRO A 398 -2.11 31.97 3.85
N PRO A 399 -2.94 31.98 2.78
CA PRO A 399 -4.06 32.89 2.69
C PRO A 399 -4.84 32.77 4.00
N GLU A 400 -4.96 33.89 4.73
CA GLU A 400 -5.89 33.96 5.85
C GLU A 400 -7.19 33.38 5.33
N ALA A 401 -7.73 32.37 6.02
CA ALA A 401 -9.03 31.83 5.65
C ALA A 401 -9.97 33.02 5.52
N ASP A 402 -10.48 33.25 4.31
CA ASP A 402 -11.38 34.38 4.06
C ASP A 402 -12.40 34.38 5.19
N PRO A 403 -12.60 35.50 5.90
CA PRO A 403 -13.72 35.61 6.81
C PRO A 403 -14.96 35.22 5.98
N PRO A 404 -15.86 34.40 6.53
CA PRO A 404 -17.00 33.86 5.78
C PRO A 404 -17.62 35.00 4.98
N SER A 405 -17.56 34.87 3.65
CA SER A 405 -17.95 35.93 2.73
C SER A 405 -19.30 36.48 3.16
N SER A 406 -19.37 37.76 3.49
CA SER A 406 -20.59 38.45 3.94
C SER A 406 -21.63 38.64 2.82
N THR A 407 -21.58 37.80 1.79
CA THR A 407 -22.55 37.67 0.70
C THR A 407 -23.37 36.40 0.90
N LEU A 408 -23.79 36.12 2.13
CA LEU A 408 -25.14 35.60 2.32
C LEU A 408 -26.07 36.79 2.09
N THR A 409 -26.82 36.72 0.99
CA THR A 409 -28.01 37.54 0.76
C THR A 409 -28.75 37.70 2.08
N LYS A 410 -29.04 38.97 2.44
CA LYS A 410 -29.89 39.33 3.58
C LYS A 410 -31.23 38.60 3.45
N GLU A 411 -31.33 37.40 4.01
CA GLU A 411 -32.62 36.86 4.41
C GLU A 411 -33.10 37.71 5.60
N PRO A 412 -34.37 38.14 5.62
CA PRO A 412 -34.90 38.90 6.74
C PRO A 412 -34.80 38.07 8.02
N PRO A 413 -34.57 38.69 9.19
CA PRO A 413 -34.38 37.96 10.43
C PRO A 413 -35.61 37.09 10.72
N VAL A 414 -35.38 35.78 10.87
CA VAL A 414 -36.37 34.82 11.32
C VAL A 414 -36.83 35.22 12.71
N ASP A 415 -38.13 35.51 12.85
CA ASP A 415 -38.76 35.77 14.13
C ASP A 415 -38.71 34.49 15.00
N LEU A 416 -37.84 34.50 16.01
CA LEU A 416 -37.67 33.35 16.92
C LEU A 416 -38.92 33.08 17.78
N GLN A 417 -39.95 33.93 17.73
CA GLN A 417 -41.25 33.66 18.37
C GLN A 417 -42.18 32.78 17.52
N THR A 418 -42.03 32.75 16.19
CA THR A 418 -42.86 31.88 15.32
C THR A 418 -42.33 30.44 15.29
N VAL A 419 -41.01 30.23 15.33
CA VAL A 419 -40.41 28.88 15.37
C VAL A 419 -40.69 28.15 16.69
N ARG A 420 -40.99 28.89 17.77
CA ARG A 420 -41.33 28.30 19.08
C ARG A 420 -42.79 27.84 19.18
N LYS A 421 -43.67 28.25 18.26
CA LYS A 421 -45.08 27.78 18.19
C LYS A 421 -45.28 26.51 17.35
N GLU A 422 -44.32 26.12 16.52
CA GLU A 422 -44.41 24.89 15.70
C GLU A 422 -43.86 23.62 16.39
N LYS A 423 -43.50 23.71 17.68
CA LYS A 423 -42.92 22.59 18.46
C LYS A 423 -43.70 22.23 19.73
N GLU A 424 -44.96 22.62 19.82
CA GLU A 424 -45.87 22.05 20.84
C GLU A 424 -46.66 20.88 20.23
N PRO A 425 -46.58 19.66 20.78
CA PRO A 425 -47.42 18.55 20.32
C PRO A 425 -48.88 18.82 20.68
N SER A 426 -49.79 18.61 19.73
CA SER A 426 -51.23 18.73 19.93
C SER A 426 -51.74 17.73 20.98
N PRO A 427 -52.66 18.13 21.88
CA PRO A 427 -53.19 17.23 22.90
C PRO A 427 -54.05 16.14 22.25
N ILE A 428 -53.79 14.89 22.64
CA ILE A 428 -54.57 13.70 22.25
C ILE A 428 -55.96 13.83 22.89
N THR A 429 -57.00 14.01 22.08
CA THR A 429 -58.40 13.89 22.50
C THR A 429 -58.86 12.45 22.34
N ILE A 430 -59.53 11.95 23.37
CA ILE A 430 -60.13 10.61 23.43
C ILE A 430 -61.38 10.64 22.55
N GLU A 431 -61.24 10.33 21.26
CA GLU A 431 -62.37 9.95 20.40
C GLU A 431 -61.99 9.11 19.17
N ASP A 432 -60.79 8.52 19.15
CA ASP A 432 -60.42 7.47 18.17
C ASP A 432 -60.01 6.20 18.92
N VAL A 433 -61.01 5.36 19.18
CA VAL A 433 -60.91 3.91 19.49
C VAL A 433 -61.25 3.14 18.23
#